data_AF-A0A7J4SUT9-F1
#
_entry.id   AF-A0A7J4SUT9-F1
#
_cell.length_a   1.000
_cell.length_b   1.000
_cell.length_c   1.000
_cell.angle_alpha   90.00
_cell.angle_beta   90.00
_cell.angle_gamma   90.00
#
_symmetry.space_group_name_H-M   'P 1'
#
loop_
_entity.id
_entity.type
_entity.pdbx_description
1 polymer ?
#
loop_
_entity_poly.entity_id
_entity_poly.type
_entity_poly.pdbx_seq_one_letter_code
_entity_poly.pdbx_strand_id
1 'polypeptide(L)' 'MTTCQRCSDQTHLLEKCTYCQKYICRKCEKSARRLAKINRLIICKDCWGNMATRMQFKSAKAK' A
#
# COMPACT_ATOMS: atom_id res chain seq x y z
N MET A 1 19.38 -4.10 -3.45
CA MET A 1 18.07 -4.78 -3.33
C MET A 1 17.48 -4.44 -1.98
N THR A 2 16.19 -4.13 -1.91
CA THR A 2 15.51 -3.81 -0.65
C THR A 2 14.48 -4.90 -0.32
N THR A 3 14.33 -5.16 0.97
CA THR A 3 13.52 -6.29 1.47
C THR A 3 12.10 -5.83 1.79
N CYS A 4 11.10 -6.59 1.33
CA CYS A 4 9.70 -6.37 1.68
C CYS A 4 9.48 -6.62 3.18
N GLN A 5 8.96 -5.63 3.90
CA GLN A 5 8.72 -5.75 5.35
C GLN A 5 7.52 -6.62 5.72
N ARG A 6 6.80 -7.18 4.74
CA ARG A 6 5.70 -8.12 4.98
C ARG A 6 6.10 -9.57 4.72
N CYS A 7 6.70 -9.86 3.57
CA CYS A 7 7.00 -11.24 3.16
C CYS A 7 8.50 -11.55 3.13
N SER A 8 9.36 -10.60 3.52
CA SER A 8 10.83 -10.74 3.53
C SER A 8 11.46 -11.06 2.17
N ASP A 9 10.69 -10.95 1.09
CA ASP A 9 11.14 -11.15 -0.28
C ASP A 9 12.01 -9.96 -0.72
N GLN A 10 13.12 -10.23 -1.39
CA GLN A 10 14.01 -9.21 -1.92
C GLN A 10 13.55 -8.77 -3.31
N THR A 11 13.29 -7.48 -3.48
CA THR A 11 12.83 -6.94 -4.77
C THR A 11 13.45 -5.57 -5.04
N HIS A 12 13.46 -5.18 -6.31
CA HIS A 12 13.93 -3.86 -6.75
C HIS A 12 12.84 -2.80 -6.63
N LEU A 13 11.57 -3.21 -6.62
CA LEU A 13 10.41 -2.31 -6.63
C LEU A 13 9.59 -2.52 -5.36
N LEU A 14 9.89 -1.70 -4.35
CA LEU A 14 9.09 -1.57 -3.14
C LEU A 14 8.31 -0.26 -3.17
N GLU A 15 7.08 -0.30 -2.69
CA GLU A 15 6.27 0.88 -2.45
C GLU A 15 5.86 0.97 -0.98
N LYS A 16 5.65 2.18 -0.48
CA LYS A 16 5.26 2.41 0.91
C LYS A 16 3.74 2.33 1.03
N CYS A 17 3.25 1.47 1.92
CA CYS A 17 1.83 1.44 2.29
C CYS A 17 1.45 2.76 2.95
N THR A 18 0.38 3.40 2.51
CA THR A 18 -0.05 4.71 3.04
C THR A 18 -0.51 4.62 4.50
N TYR A 19 -0.98 3.45 4.94
CA TYR A 19 -1.57 3.26 6.27
C TYR A 19 -0.57 2.79 7.31
N CYS A 20 0.05 1.62 7.10
CA CYS A 20 1.03 1.08 8.05
C CYS A 20 2.44 1.60 7.81
N GLN A 21 2.67 2.43 6.78
CA GLN A 21 3.96 3.01 6.44
C GLN A 21 5.10 2.02 6.18
N LYS A 22 4.78 0.72 6.04
CA LYS A 22 5.76 -0.31 5.71
C LYS A 22 6.06 -0.33 4.22
N TYR A 23 7.31 -0.60 3.86
CA TYR A 23 7.72 -0.87 2.49
C TYR A 23 7.31 -2.30 2.11
N ILE A 24 6.49 -2.41 1.07
CA ILE A 24 5.93 -3.66 0.59
C ILE A 24 6.26 -3.86 -0.89
N CYS A 25 6.44 -5.11 -1.30
CA CYS A 25 6.56 -5.45 -2.71
C CYS A 25 5.19 -5.43 -3.40
N ARG A 26 5.17 -5.39 -4.74
CA ARG A 26 3.94 -5.47 -5.54
C ARG A 26 3.07 -6.70 -5.22
N LYS A 27 3.66 -7.82 -4.78
CA LYS A 27 2.89 -9.02 -4.38
C LYS A 27 2.13 -8.82 -3.07
N CYS A 28 2.62 -7.94 -2.20
CA CYS A 28 2.03 -7.62 -0.89
C CYS A 28 1.08 -6.42 -0.95
N GLU A 29 1.18 -5.61 -2.01
CA GLU A 29 0.13 -4.66 -2.38
C GLU A 29 -1.18 -5.43 -2.62
N LYS A 30 -2.27 -4.94 -2.02
CA LYS A 30 -3.62 -5.45 -2.30
C LYS A 30 -4.31 -4.63 -3.38
N SER A 31 -4.16 -3.31 -3.28
CA SER A 31 -4.69 -2.36 -4.24
C SER A 31 -3.91 -1.06 -4.16
N ALA A 32 -3.89 -0.35 -5.27
CA ALA A 32 -3.41 1.01 -5.34
C ALA A 32 -4.40 1.87 -6.11
N ARG A 33 -4.51 3.14 -5.71
CA ARG A 33 -5.34 4.15 -6.35
C ARG A 33 -4.54 5.42 -6.55
N ARG A 34 -4.64 6.07 -7.71
CA ARG A 34 -4.14 7.43 -7.88
C ARG A 34 -5.20 8.41 -7.40
N LEU A 35 -4.87 9.23 -6.40
CA LEU A 35 -5.70 10.37 -5.98
C LEU A 35 -5.40 11.64 -6.78
N ALA A 36 -4.17 11.79 -7.29
CA ALA A 36 -3.80 12.90 -8.16
C ALA A 36 -2.75 12.41 -9.16
N LYS A 37 -2.27 13.31 -10.06
CA LYS A 37 -1.16 12.99 -10.97
C LYS A 37 0.08 12.47 -10.24
N ILE A 38 0.33 12.99 -9.03
CA ILE A 38 1.53 12.71 -8.23
C ILE A 38 1.24 11.81 -7.03
N ASN A 39 0.03 11.89 -6.46
CA ASN A 39 -0.32 11.17 -5.24
C ASN A 39 -0.93 9.81 -5.56
N ARG A 40 -0.15 8.75 -5.28
CA ARG A 40 -0.59 7.36 -5.33
C ARG A 40 -0.77 6.83 -3.91
N LEU A 41 -1.96 6.28 -3.66
CA LEU A 41 -2.38 5.69 -2.41
C LEU A 41 -2.30 4.18 -2.53
N ILE A 42 -1.62 3.55 -1.59
CA ILE A 42 -1.28 2.13 -1.66
C ILE A 42 -1.69 1.48 -0.35
N ILE A 43 -2.41 0.37 -0.45
CA ILE A 43 -2.82 -0.42 0.71
C ILE A 43 -2.27 -1.84 0.62
N CYS A 44 -1.59 -2.28 1.67
CA CYS A 44 -1.10 -3.64 1.78
C CYS A 44 -2.22 -4.62 2.13
N LYS A 45 -1.96 -5.91 1.90
CA LYS A 45 -2.88 -7.01 2.26
C LYS A 45 -3.24 -7.07 3.75
N ASP A 46 -2.39 -6.59 4.67
CA ASP A 46 -2.71 -6.56 6.12
C ASP A 46 -3.69 -5.45 6.45
N CYS A 47 -3.41 -4.23 5.98
CA CYS A 47 -4.30 -3.08 6.15
C CYS A 47 -5.64 -3.28 5.43
N TRP A 48 -5.71 -4.15 4.42
CA TRP A 48 -6.98 -4.52 3.83
C TRP A 48 -7.87 -5.35 4.76
N GLY A 49 -7.27 -6.15 5.64
CA GLY A 49 -8.00 -6.94 6.64
C GLY A 49 -8.59 -6.09 7.76
N ASN A 50 -8.00 -4.93 8.05
CA ASN A 50 -8.55 -3.98 9.03
C ASN A 50 -9.63 -3.11 8.37
N MET A 51 -10.85 -3.17 8.94
CA MET A 51 -12.03 -2.51 8.40
C MET A 51 -11.89 -0.98 8.37
N ALA A 52 -11.27 -0.38 9.40
CA ALA A 52 -11.10 1.07 9.49
C ALA A 52 -10.22 1.61 8.34
N THR A 53 -9.06 0.99 8.12
CA THR A 53 -8.13 1.37 7.04
C THR A 53 -8.71 1.05 5.67
N ARG A 54 -9.46 -0.05 5.53
CA ARG A 54 -10.15 -0.41 4.28
C ARG A 54 -11.22 0.63 3.92
N MET A 55 -12.01 1.08 4.89
CA MET A 55 -13.01 2.14 4.68
C MET A 55 -12.33 3.45 4.29
N GLN A 56 -11.27 3.85 4.99
CA GLN A 56 -10.49 5.04 4.62
C GLN A 56 -9.95 4.96 3.19
N PHE A 57 -9.44 3.80 2.76
CA PHE A 57 -8.95 3.61 1.39
C PHE A 57 -10.03 3.72 0.33
N LYS A 58 -11.21 3.14 0.58
CA LYS A 58 -12.34 3.22 -0.35
C LYS A 58 -12.92 4.63 -0.42
N SER A 59 -13.00 5.31 0.72
CA SER A 59 -13.51 6.68 0.83
C SER A 59 -12.51 7.74 0.38
N ALA A 60 -11.24 7.39 0.19
CA ALA A 60 -10.23 8.31 -0.31
C ALA A 60 -10.61 8.79 -1.73
N LYS A 61 -10.95 10.07 -1.85
CA LYS A 61 -11.29 10.74 -3.11
C LYS A 61 -10.14 11.64 -3.53
N ALA A 62 -9.96 11.75 -4.85
CA ALA A 62 -9.18 12.82 -5.45
C ALA A 62 -9.84 14.14 -5.03
N LYS A 63 -9.08 15.03 -4.39
CA LYS A 63 -9.54 16.38 -4.05
C LYS A 63 -9.16 17.32 -5.18
#